data_AF-A0A969EN99-F1
#
_entry.id   AF-A0A969EN99-F1
#
_cell.length_a   1.000
_cell.length_b   1.000
_cell.length_c   1.000
_cell.angle_alpha   90.00
_cell.angle_beta   90.00
_cell.angle_gamma   90.00
#
_symmetry.space_group_name_H-M   'P 1'
#
loop_
_entity.id
_entity.type
_entity.pdbx_description
1 polymer ?
#
loop_
_entity_poly.entity_id
_entity_poly.type
_entity_poly.pdbx_seq_one_letter_code
_entity_poly.pdbx_strand_id
1 'polypeptide(L)' 'MESIFMTIFTKTELRPGAYYDSIILMQLQRSLAKLPGVTDAGVVMGTPANKDLLKEGDLLP' A
#
# COMPACT_ATOMS: atom_id res chain seq x y z
N MET A 1 -20.31 -12.56 -25.13
CA MET A 1 -19.90 -12.89 -23.75
C MET A 1 -18.79 -11.90 -23.42
N GLU A 2 -19.19 -10.71 -22.96
CA GLU A 2 -18.26 -9.60 -22.69
C GLU A 2 -17.33 -10.02 -21.55
N SER A 3 -16.03 -10.15 -21.85
CA SER A 3 -15.00 -10.35 -20.84
C SER A 3 -14.86 -9.04 -20.06
N ILE A 4 -15.33 -9.02 -18.82
CA ILE A 4 -15.17 -7.88 -17.92
C ILE A 4 -13.68 -7.77 -17.59
N PHE A 5 -12.99 -6.84 -18.24
CA PHE A 5 -11.62 -6.49 -17.86
C PHE A 5 -11.65 -5.90 -16.44
N MET A 6 -11.05 -6.61 -15.48
CA MET A 6 -10.86 -6.07 -14.14
C MET A 6 -9.65 -5.13 -14.19
N THR A 7 -9.90 -3.82 -14.19
CA THR A 7 -8.85 -2.80 -14.16
C THR A 7 -8.14 -2.83 -12.81
N ILE A 8 -6.82 -3.07 -12.83
CA ILE A 8 -5.96 -2.96 -11.66
C ILE A 8 -5.46 -1.52 -11.55
N PHE A 9 -5.51 -0.94 -10.35
CA PHE A 9 -4.95 0.37 -10.06
C PHE A 9 -4.20 0.34 -8.74
N THR A 10 -3.20 1.21 -8.60
CA THR A 10 -2.48 1.43 -7.35
C THR A 10 -3.11 2.60 -6.61
N LYS A 11 -3.37 2.45 -5.31
CA LYS A 11 -3.81 3.53 -4.43
C LYS A 11 -2.83 3.69 -3.28
N THR A 12 -2.46 4.94 -3.03
CA THR A 12 -1.51 5.30 -1.97
C THR A 12 -2.14 6.30 -1.01
N GLU A 13 -1.91 6.11 0.29
CA GLU A 13 -2.35 7.01 1.35
C GLU A 13 -1.17 7.32 2.28
N LEU A 14 -0.86 8.60 2.47
CA LEU A 14 0.11 9.05 3.46
C LEU A 14 -0.62 9.53 4.72
N ARG A 15 -0.16 9.07 5.89
CA ARG A 15 -0.69 9.49 7.20
C ARG A 15 0.38 10.26 7.99
N PRO A 16 0.48 11.59 7.83
CA PRO A 16 1.46 12.40 8.57
C PRO A 16 1.24 12.32 10.08
N GLY A 17 2.31 12.34 10.86
CA GLY A 17 2.24 12.30 12.34
C GLY A 17 1.84 10.95 12.94
N ALA A 18 1.54 9.95 12.13
CA ALA A 18 1.29 8.59 12.59
C ALA A 18 2.61 7.84 12.80
N TYR A 19 2.83 7.34 14.02
CA TYR A 19 3.99 6.51 14.35
C TYR A 19 3.53 5.19 14.94
N TYR A 20 3.91 4.10 14.29
CA TYR A 20 3.62 2.73 14.70
C TYR A 20 4.90 1.89 14.58
N ASP A 21 5.03 0.89 15.45
CA ASP A 21 6.11 -0.09 15.33
C ASP A 21 5.91 -1.02 14.12
N SER A 22 6.93 -1.81 13.81
CA SER A 22 6.90 -2.74 12.69
C SER A 22 5.83 -3.84 12.83
N ILE A 23 5.48 -4.27 14.04
CA ILE A 23 4.48 -5.32 14.27
C ILE A 23 3.11 -4.82 13.87
N ILE A 24 2.74 -3.60 14.30
CA ILE A 24 1.48 -2.97 13.93
C ILE A 24 1.40 -2.74 12.42
N LEU A 25 2.49 -2.26 11.78
CA LEU A 25 2.52 -2.08 10.33
C LEU A 25 2.35 -3.42 9.59
N MET A 26 3.01 -4.49 10.04
CA MET A 26 2.88 -5.82 9.45
C MET A 26 1.47 -6.40 9.62
N GLN A 27 0.84 -6.20 10.78
CA GLN A 27 -0.54 -6.63 11.02
C GLN A 27 -1.53 -5.86 10.14
N LEU A 28 -1.32 -4.54 10.00
CA LEU A 28 -2.12 -3.71 9.11
C LEU A 28 -2.00 -4.18 7.65
N GLN A 29 -0.78 -4.40 7.16
CA GLN A 29 -0.54 -4.90 5.81
C GLN A 29 -1.28 -6.21 5.54
N ARG A 30 -1.15 -7.19 6.44
CA ARG A 30 -1.84 -8.49 6.34
C ARG A 30 -3.35 -8.37 6.38
N SER A 31 -3.88 -7.36 7.06
CA SER A 31 -5.32 -7.12 7.15
C SER A 31 -5.86 -6.48 5.88
N LEU A 32 -5.12 -5.51 5.32
CA LEU A 32 -5.44 -4.88 4.03
C LEU A 32 -5.42 -5.88 2.88
N ALA A 33 -4.42 -6.77 2.83
CA ALA A 33 -4.31 -7.81 1.80
C ALA A 33 -5.47 -8.83 1.80
N LYS A 34 -6.29 -8.86 2.85
CA LYS A 34 -7.47 -9.74 2.94
C LYS A 34 -8.77 -9.07 2.49
N LEU A 35 -8.74 -7.77 2.17
CA LEU A 35 -9.94 -7.05 1.77
C LEU A 35 -10.37 -7.45 0.35
N PRO A 36 -11.68 -7.57 0.06
CA PRO A 36 -12.17 -7.85 -1.29
C PRO A 36 -11.66 -6.81 -2.30
N GLY A 37 -11.14 -7.29 -3.43
CA GLY A 37 -10.63 -6.42 -4.50
C GLY A 37 -9.19 -5.94 -4.30
N VAL A 38 -8.55 -6.24 -3.18
CA VAL A 38 -7.12 -5.97 -2.98
C VAL A 38 -6.30 -7.11 -3.58
N THR A 39 -5.48 -6.79 -4.58
CA THR A 39 -4.55 -7.76 -5.18
C THR A 39 -3.27 -7.89 -4.35
N ASP A 40 -2.75 -6.77 -3.85
CA ASP A 40 -1.60 -6.70 -2.96
C ASP A 40 -1.69 -5.44 -2.09
N ALA A 41 -1.01 -5.43 -0.94
CA ALA A 41 -0.94 -4.30 -0.03
C ALA A 41 0.46 -4.16 0.57
N GLY A 42 1.00 -2.93 0.54
CA GLY A 42 2.23 -2.54 1.21
C GLY A 42 1.97 -1.53 2.31
N VAL A 43 2.61 -1.70 3.47
CA VAL A 43 2.57 -0.73 4.57
C VAL A 43 3.98 -0.54 5.10
N VAL A 44 4.47 0.70 5.05
CA VAL A 44 5.79 1.07 5.55
C VAL A 44 5.71 2.36 6.36
N MET A 45 6.68 2.59 7.23
CA MET A 45 6.85 3.89 7.87
C MET A 45 7.19 4.93 6.79
N GLY A 46 6.56 6.11 6.86
CA GLY A 46 6.77 7.20 5.90
C GLY A 46 8.11 7.96 6.05
N THR A 47 9.20 7.25 6.34
CA THR A 47 10.57 7.82 6.38
C THR A 47 10.97 8.34 4.99
N PRO A 48 11.93 9.27 4.89
CA PRO A 48 12.43 9.75 3.61
C PRO A 48 12.89 8.61 2.69
N ALA A 49 13.71 7.69 3.21
CA ALA A 49 14.23 6.56 2.44
C ALA A 49 13.13 5.66 1.86
N ASN A 50 12.09 5.33 2.65
CA ASN A 50 10.98 4.51 2.16
C ASN A 50 10.14 5.25 1.12
N LYS A 51 9.98 6.57 1.25
CA LYS A 51 9.26 7.38 0.25
C LYS A 51 10.00 7.41 -1.08
N ASP A 52 11.32 7.54 -1.04
CA ASP A 52 12.13 7.57 -2.26
C ASP A 52 12.04 6.22 -2.99
N LEU A 53 12.17 5.09 -2.28
CA LEU A 53 11.96 3.75 -2.85
C LEU A 53 10.57 3.55 -3.47
N LEU A 54 9.51 4.07 -2.84
CA LEU A 54 8.15 3.96 -3.38
C LEU A 54 7.95 4.83 -4.63
N LYS A 55 8.60 5.99 -4.72
CA LYS A 55 8.58 6.84 -5.93
C LYS A 55 9.29 6.17 -7.09
N GLU A 56 10.45 5.56 -6.84
CA GLU A 56 11.21 4.83 -7.85
C GLU A 56 10.42 3.67 -8.46
N GLY A 57 9.49 3.08 -7.68
CA GLY A 57 8.59 2.02 -8.13
C GLY A 57 7.21 2.47 -8.62
N ASP A 58 6.98 3.78 -8.84
CA ASP A 58 5.66 4.33 -9.21
C ASP A 58 4.52 3.99 -8.22
N LEU A 59 4.86 3.72 -6.95
CA LEU A 59 3.92 3.40 -5.86
C LEU A 59 3.62 4.62 -4.97
N LEU A 60 4.28 5.74 -5.20
CA LEU A 60 4.02 7.01 -4.55
C LEU A 60 4.05 8.12 -5.61
N PRO A 61 2.99 8.94 -5.73
CA PRO A 61 2.95 10.05 -6.68
C PRO A 61 3.92 11.19 -6.32
#